data_AF-A0A0E0PB52-F1
#
_entry.id   AF-A0A0E0PB52-F1
#
_cell.length_a   1.000
_cell.length_b   1.000
_cell.length_c   1.000
_cell.angle_alpha   90.00
_cell.angle_beta   90.00
_cell.angle_gamma   90.00
#
_symmetry.space_group_name_H-M   'P 1'
#
loop_
_entity.id
_entity.type
_entity.pdbx_description
1 polymer ?
#
loop_
_entity_poly.entity_id
_entity_poly.type
_entity_poly.pdbx_seq_one_letter_code
_entity_poly.pdbx_strand_id
1 'polypeptide(L)'
;MHIPAAELASSAFKADTLPSASRKLMAVSDVPLAPVCPVRFDKMKGPAIELGKKCKTTGVKVCCEAFKTFACPHNKLINDVNNGCADEMFYTIHTYGQLLPGTIFKKCLEGPHGMKC
;
A
#
# COMPACT_ATOMS: atom_id res chain seq x y z
N MET A 1 -3.15 3.03 62.50
CA MET A 1 -2.73 2.59 61.14
C MET A 1 -3.16 3.65 60.15
N HIS A 2 -2.26 4.53 59.74
CA HIS A 2 -2.40 5.41 58.58
C HIS A 2 -0.97 5.77 58.16
N ILE A 3 -0.54 5.25 57.01
CA ILE A 3 0.76 5.53 56.40
C ILE A 3 0.56 6.77 55.52
N PRO A 4 1.25 7.90 55.78
CA PRO A 4 1.17 9.06 54.90
C PRO A 4 2.03 8.87 53.64
N ALA A 5 1.53 9.45 52.56
CA ALA A 5 2.06 9.41 51.21
C ALA A 5 3.48 9.99 51.12
N ALA A 6 4.38 9.23 50.49
CA ALA A 6 5.71 9.71 50.13
C ALA A 6 5.63 10.63 48.90
N GLU A 7 6.28 11.78 49.02
CA GLU A 7 6.53 12.77 47.98
C GLU A 7 7.13 12.18 46.70
N LEU A 8 6.57 12.56 45.55
CA LEU A 8 7.23 12.49 44.26
C LEU A 8 8.04 13.78 44.06
N ALA A 9 9.27 13.80 44.56
CA ALA A 9 10.20 14.88 44.33
C ALA A 9 10.76 14.82 42.89
N SER A 10 10.51 15.91 42.16
CA SER A 10 10.93 16.21 40.79
C SER A 10 12.45 16.19 40.65
N SER A 11 12.99 15.36 39.75
CA SER A 11 14.39 15.45 39.34
C SER A 11 14.53 16.28 38.08
N ALA A 12 15.09 17.48 38.25
CA ALA A 12 15.49 18.37 37.17
C ALA A 12 16.61 17.72 36.34
N PHE A 13 16.29 17.28 35.12
CA PHE A 13 17.30 16.90 34.14
C PHE A 13 18.02 18.15 33.63
N LYS A 14 19.26 18.34 34.07
CA LYS A 14 20.19 19.31 33.49
C LYS A 14 20.50 18.90 32.05
N ALA A 15 20.13 19.75 31.11
CA ALA A 15 20.48 19.63 29.70
C ALA A 15 21.89 20.22 29.49
N ASP A 16 22.92 19.43 29.81
CA ASP A 16 24.30 19.77 29.48
C ASP A 16 24.80 18.89 28.32
N THR A 17 24.84 19.52 27.14
CA THR A 17 25.73 19.27 25.99
C THR A 17 25.89 17.81 25.53
N LEU A 18 24.91 17.32 24.74
CA LEU A 18 25.15 16.20 23.83
C LEU A 18 25.94 16.74 22.61
N PRO A 19 27.06 16.12 22.20
CA PRO A 19 27.69 16.47 20.93
C PRO A 19 26.65 16.28 19.82
N SER A 20 26.43 17.33 19.03
CA SER A 20 25.66 17.28 17.79
C SER A 20 26.42 16.41 16.79
N ALA A 21 26.40 15.10 17.01
CA ALA A 21 26.65 14.15 15.97
C ALA A 21 25.43 14.24 15.06
N SER A 22 25.53 15.07 14.02
CA SER A 22 24.61 14.98 12.88
C SER A 22 24.49 13.51 12.54
N ARG A 23 23.31 12.91 12.79
CA ARG A 23 23.02 11.58 12.28
C ARG A 23 23.04 11.72 10.77
N LYS A 24 24.21 11.48 10.17
CA LYS A 24 24.33 11.28 8.73
C LYS A 24 23.33 10.19 8.42
N LEU A 25 22.26 10.56 7.71
CA LEU A 25 21.46 9.59 6.98
C LEU A 25 22.47 8.78 6.16
N MET A 26 22.60 7.50 6.45
CA MET A 26 23.34 6.58 5.60
C MET A 26 22.64 6.70 4.25
N ALA A 27 23.31 7.30 3.25
CA ALA A 27 22.84 7.23 1.88
C ALA A 27 22.76 5.74 1.55
N VAL A 28 21.56 5.26 1.20
CA VAL A 28 21.43 3.90 0.68
C VAL A 28 22.29 3.86 -0.60
N SER A 29 23.35 3.06 -0.57
CA SER A 29 24.17 2.82 -1.75
C SER A 29 23.28 2.33 -2.90
N ASP A 30 23.65 2.73 -4.11
CA ASP A 30 22.98 2.59 -5.40
C ASP A 30 22.26 1.24 -5.63
N VAL A 31 21.12 1.05 -4.96
CA VAL A 31 20.09 0.13 -5.43
C VAL A 31 19.55 0.82 -6.66
N PRO A 32 19.60 0.19 -7.86
CA PRO A 32 18.87 0.70 -9.00
C PRO A 32 17.45 0.95 -8.54
N LEU A 33 17.03 2.22 -8.50
CA LEU A 33 15.68 2.57 -8.10
C LEU A 33 14.78 1.74 -9.02
N ALA A 34 14.03 0.79 -8.45
CA ALA A 34 13.10 0.00 -9.23
C ALA A 34 12.32 0.98 -10.10
N PRO A 35 12.25 0.76 -11.43
CA PRO A 35 11.62 1.71 -12.32
C PRO A 35 10.26 2.10 -11.74
N VAL A 36 10.08 3.41 -11.54
CA VAL A 36 8.87 3.95 -10.93
C VAL A 36 7.75 3.82 -11.95
N CYS A 37 6.60 3.28 -11.53
CA CYS A 37 5.45 3.16 -12.40
C CYS A 37 5.07 4.53 -12.99
N PRO A 38 4.97 4.67 -14.33
CA PRO A 38 4.58 5.94 -14.93
C PRO A 38 3.09 6.29 -14.70
N VAL A 39 2.29 5.32 -14.23
CA VAL A 39 0.87 5.52 -13.92
C VAL A 39 0.71 5.95 -12.46
N ARG A 40 0.01 7.06 -12.27
CA ARG A 40 -0.30 7.61 -10.95
C ARG A 40 -1.50 6.90 -10.31
N PHE A 41 -1.32 5.65 -9.87
CA PHE A 41 -2.40 4.89 -9.22
C PHE A 41 -2.82 5.52 -7.89
N ASP A 42 -1.92 6.27 -7.22
CA ASP A 42 -2.23 7.09 -6.04
C ASP A 42 -3.38 8.11 -6.27
N LYS A 43 -3.64 8.50 -7.53
CA LYS A 43 -4.75 9.38 -7.90
C LYS A 43 -6.04 8.63 -8.24
N MET A 44 -6.02 7.30 -8.31
CA MET A 44 -7.17 6.46 -8.66
C MET A 44 -7.94 5.94 -7.43
N LYS A 45 -8.01 6.74 -6.36
CA LYS A 45 -8.68 6.36 -5.10
C LYS A 45 -10.17 6.09 -5.28
N GLY A 46 -10.88 6.98 -5.99
CA GLY A 46 -12.31 6.83 -6.28
C GLY A 46 -12.62 5.55 -7.06
N PRO A 47 -11.98 5.32 -8.22
CA PRO A 47 -12.10 4.07 -8.96
C PRO A 47 -11.80 2.81 -8.12
N ALA A 48 -10.78 2.86 -7.26
CA ALA A 48 -10.45 1.74 -6.36
C ALA A 48 -11.55 1.49 -5.31
N ILE A 49 -12.15 2.53 -4.74
CA ILE A 49 -13.29 2.42 -3.81
C ILE A 49 -14.49 1.77 -4.51
N GLU A 50 -14.83 2.21 -5.72
CA GLU A 50 -15.95 1.67 -6.50
C GLU A 50 -15.73 0.20 -6.88
N LEU A 51 -14.50 -0.16 -7.28
CA LEU A 51 -14.09 -1.56 -7.45
C LEU A 51 -14.30 -2.37 -6.17
N GLY A 52 -13.82 -1.86 -5.04
CA GLY A 52 -13.98 -2.47 -3.73
C GLY A 52 -15.43 -2.76 -3.36
N LYS A 53 -16.31 -1.78 -3.53
CA LYS A 53 -17.75 -1.92 -3.30
C LYS A 53 -18.34 -3.05 -4.15
N LYS A 54 -18.11 -3.02 -5.47
CA LYS A 54 -18.59 -4.05 -6.39
C LYS A 54 -18.10 -5.44 -5.99
N CYS A 55 -16.81 -5.58 -5.66
CA CYS A 55 -16.24 -6.87 -5.28
C CYS A 55 -16.72 -7.43 -3.94
N LYS A 56 -17.24 -6.58 -3.04
CA LYS A 56 -17.78 -7.01 -1.73
C LYS A 56 -19.27 -7.32 -1.77
N THR A 57 -20.06 -6.53 -2.51
CA THR A 57 -21.52 -6.59 -2.45
C THR A 57 -22.18 -7.34 -3.60
N THR A 58 -21.44 -7.62 -4.68
CA THR A 58 -22.00 -8.23 -5.90
C THR A 58 -21.35 -9.57 -6.23
N GLY A 59 -21.90 -10.27 -7.24
CA GLY A 59 -21.38 -11.55 -7.71
C GLY A 59 -20.00 -11.46 -8.36
N VAL A 60 -19.34 -12.62 -8.49
CA VAL A 60 -17.97 -12.75 -9.06
C VAL A 60 -17.85 -12.06 -10.41
N LYS A 61 -18.81 -12.25 -11.32
CA LYS A 61 -18.80 -11.62 -12.66
C LYS A 61 -18.66 -10.10 -12.59
N VAL A 62 -19.45 -9.43 -11.75
CA VAL A 62 -19.44 -7.97 -11.62
C VAL A 62 -18.14 -7.47 -11.01
N CYS A 63 -17.58 -8.20 -10.04
CA CYS A 63 -16.25 -7.90 -9.49
C CYS A 63 -15.16 -7.99 -10.57
N CYS A 64 -15.17 -9.04 -11.37
CA CYS A 64 -14.15 -9.25 -12.40
C CYS A 64 -14.27 -8.27 -13.56
N GLU A 65 -15.48 -7.93 -13.99
CA GLU A 65 -15.71 -6.86 -14.96
C GLU A 65 -15.21 -5.50 -14.44
N ALA A 66 -15.51 -5.18 -13.18
CA ALA A 66 -15.00 -3.95 -12.55
C ALA A 66 -13.47 -3.94 -12.47
N PHE A 67 -12.84 -5.06 -12.12
CA PHE A 67 -11.40 -5.17 -12.09
C PHE A 67 -10.79 -5.03 -13.49
N LYS A 68 -11.41 -5.62 -14.52
CA LYS A 68 -11.00 -5.42 -15.92
C LYS A 68 -11.07 -3.94 -16.32
N THR A 69 -12.15 -3.24 -15.97
CA THR A 69 -12.27 -1.79 -16.24
C THR A 69 -11.15 -0.99 -15.59
N PHE A 70 -10.72 -1.37 -14.39
CA PHE A 70 -9.64 -0.70 -13.65
C PHE A 70 -8.25 -1.03 -14.22
N ALA A 71 -7.97 -2.31 -14.51
CA ALA A 71 -6.63 -2.81 -14.80
C ALA A 71 -6.29 -2.86 -16.30
N CYS A 72 -7.24 -3.21 -17.16
CA CYS A 72 -6.99 -3.45 -18.58
C CYS A 72 -6.43 -2.24 -19.37
N PRO A 73 -6.79 -0.97 -19.05
CA PRO A 73 -6.15 0.19 -19.68
C PRO A 73 -4.63 0.26 -19.44
N HIS A 74 -4.12 -0.47 -18.43
CA HIS A 74 -2.73 -0.47 -18.02
C HIS A 74 -2.06 -1.84 -18.15
N ASN A 75 -2.69 -2.79 -18.88
CA ASN A 75 -2.25 -4.20 -18.98
C ASN A 75 -0.76 -4.38 -19.31
N LYS A 76 -0.23 -3.63 -20.28
CA LYS A 76 1.19 -3.71 -20.70
C LYS A 76 2.14 -3.32 -19.57
N LEU A 77 1.76 -2.34 -18.77
CA LEU A 77 2.59 -1.85 -17.67
C LEU A 77 2.50 -2.76 -16.47
N ILE A 78 1.28 -3.14 -16.05
CA ILE A 78 1.10 -4.00 -14.87
C ILE A 78 1.56 -5.45 -15.10
N ASN A 79 1.72 -5.88 -16.36
CA ASN A 79 2.29 -7.19 -16.70
C ASN A 79 3.82 -7.16 -16.86
N ASP A 80 4.46 -5.99 -16.85
CA ASP A 80 5.92 -5.89 -16.83
C ASP A 80 6.42 -5.85 -15.39
N VAL A 81 7.05 -6.95 -14.98
CA VAL A 81 7.54 -7.19 -13.61
C VAL A 81 8.66 -6.25 -13.19
N ASN A 82 9.24 -5.48 -14.11
CA ASN A 82 10.37 -4.61 -13.80
C ASN A 82 9.96 -3.19 -13.43
N ASN A 83 8.69 -2.79 -13.55
CA ASN A 83 8.30 -1.37 -13.43
C ASN A 83 7.46 -1.00 -12.21
N GLY A 84 7.26 -1.93 -11.27
CA GLY A 84 6.53 -1.70 -10.02
C GLY A 84 5.04 -1.34 -10.18
N CYS A 85 4.50 -1.29 -11.39
CA CYS A 85 3.11 -0.87 -11.63
C CYS A 85 2.10 -1.84 -11.01
N ALA A 86 2.38 -3.14 -11.02
CA ALA A 86 1.52 -4.12 -10.38
C ALA A 86 1.40 -3.85 -8.88
N ASP A 87 2.52 -3.59 -8.21
CA ASP A 87 2.55 -3.35 -6.76
C ASP A 87 1.81 -2.06 -6.40
N GLU A 88 2.02 -0.96 -7.13
CA GLU A 88 1.31 0.30 -6.88
C GLU A 88 -0.20 0.18 -7.15
N MET A 89 -0.58 -0.53 -8.21
CA MET A 89 -1.97 -0.83 -8.54
C MET A 89 -2.64 -1.62 -7.42
N PHE A 90 -2.06 -2.76 -7.03
CA PHE A 90 -2.63 -3.61 -5.98
C PHE A 90 -2.61 -2.94 -4.61
N TYR A 91 -1.58 -2.14 -4.29
CA TYR A 91 -1.57 -1.33 -3.07
C TYR A 91 -2.78 -0.37 -3.03
N THR A 92 -3.03 0.33 -4.13
CA THR A 92 -4.17 1.25 -4.26
C THR A 92 -5.51 0.52 -4.09
N ILE A 93 -5.67 -0.64 -4.74
CA ILE A 93 -6.89 -1.47 -4.65
C ILE A 93 -7.09 -2.00 -3.23
N HIS A 94 -6.06 -2.55 -2.60
CA HIS A 94 -6.17 -3.11 -1.25
C HIS A 94 -6.47 -2.01 -0.23
N THR A 95 -5.82 -0.85 -0.34
CA THR A 95 -5.95 0.25 0.61
C THR A 95 -7.29 0.96 0.47
N TYR A 96 -7.66 1.39 -0.74
CA TYR A 96 -8.85 2.22 -0.95
C TYR A 96 -10.08 1.40 -1.32
N GLY A 97 -9.91 0.31 -2.06
CA GLY A 97 -10.97 -0.67 -2.29
C GLY A 97 -11.24 -1.54 -1.06
N GLN A 98 -10.34 -1.51 -0.06
CA GLN A 98 -10.43 -2.34 1.14
C GLN A 98 -10.65 -3.82 0.78
N LEU A 99 -9.96 -4.29 -0.25
CA LEU A 99 -10.00 -5.67 -0.73
C LEU A 99 -8.81 -6.43 -0.15
N LEU A 100 -9.06 -7.63 0.37
CA LEU A 100 -7.99 -8.47 0.90
C LEU A 100 -7.06 -8.92 -0.24
N PRO A 101 -5.74 -9.02 0.02
CA PRO A 101 -4.81 -9.63 -0.91
C PRO A 101 -5.30 -11.00 -1.42
N GLY A 102 -5.19 -11.20 -2.73
CA GLY A 102 -5.65 -12.43 -3.39
C GLY A 102 -7.15 -12.52 -3.65
N THR A 103 -7.98 -11.55 -3.23
CA THR A 103 -9.43 -11.55 -3.53
C THR A 103 -9.68 -11.60 -5.03
N ILE A 104 -8.98 -10.77 -5.79
CA ILE A 104 -9.13 -10.69 -7.25
C ILE A 104 -8.64 -11.99 -7.91
N PHE A 105 -7.45 -12.47 -7.56
CA PHE A 105 -6.88 -13.70 -8.10
C PHE A 105 -7.80 -14.90 -7.88
N LYS A 106 -8.33 -15.09 -6.67
CA LYS A 106 -9.24 -16.20 -6.35
C LYS A 106 -10.56 -16.17 -7.12
N LYS A 107 -11.03 -14.98 -7.52
CA LYS A 107 -12.35 -14.78 -8.14
C LYS A 107 -12.30 -14.68 -9.65
N CYS A 108 -11.23 -14.11 -10.22
CA CYS A 108 -11.22 -13.58 -11.58
C CYS A 108 -10.19 -14.21 -12.52
N LEU A 109 -9.54 -15.29 -12.10
CA LEU A 109 -8.72 -16.08 -13.01
C LEU A 109 -9.59 -16.74 -14.08
N GLU A 110 -9.27 -16.47 -15.35
CA GLU A 110 -9.97 -17.04 -16.51
C GLU A 110 -9.19 -18.21 -17.13
N GLY A 111 -7.97 -18.48 -16.66
CA GLY A 111 -7.12 -19.57 -17.12
C GLY A 111 -5.65 -19.41 -16.71
N PRO A 112 -4.74 -20.22 -17.30
CA PRO A 112 -3.32 -20.23 -16.93
C PRO A 112 -2.59 -18.92 -17.28
N HIS A 113 -3.13 -18.14 -18.22
CA HIS A 113 -2.60 -16.83 -18.61
C HIS A 113 -3.20 -15.68 -17.78
N GLY A 114 -3.89 -15.98 -16.69
CA GLY A 114 -4.52 -14.98 -15.84
C GLY A 114 -5.88 -14.55 -16.36
N MET A 115 -6.06 -13.24 -16.50
CA MET A 115 -7.31 -12.61 -16.90
C MET A 115 -7.12 -11.98 -18.29
N LYS A 116 -8.06 -12.21 -19.21
CA LYS A 116 -7.96 -11.71 -20.59
C LYS A 116 -8.27 -10.23 -20.66
N CYS A 117 -7.19 -9.48 -20.86
CA CYS A 117 -7.01 -8.26 -21.62
C CYS A 117 -5.49 -8.10 -21.81
#